data_AF-A0A0M3AND1-F1
#
_entry.id   AF-A0A0M3AND1-F1
#
_cell.length_a   1.000
_cell.length_b   1.000
_cell.length_c   1.000
_cell.angle_alpha   90.00
_cell.angle_beta   90.00
_cell.angle_gamma   90.00
#
_symmetry.space_group_name_H-M   'P 1'
#
loop_
_entity.id
_entity.type
_entity.pdbx_description
1 polymer ?
#
loop_
_entity_poly.entity_id
_entity_poly.type
_entity_poly.pdbx_seq_one_letter_code
_entity_poly.pdbx_strand_id
1 'polypeptide(L)' 'MEAAEVIGLRLPKLLAGDPAAAFEAQRMVAEKIEAAALLQWKAMTGALGSTPLSVMQRSTAHYRQAVGKNRKRLARR' A
#
# COMPACT_ATOMS: atom_id res chain seq x y z
N MET A 1 4.86 9.03 -8.50
CA MET A 1 6.10 8.26 -8.71
C MET A 1 6.24 7.10 -7.73
N GLU A 2 6.09 7.28 -6.41
CA GLU A 2 6.27 6.19 -5.40
C GLU A 2 5.66 4.81 -5.72
N ALA A 3 4.44 4.76 -6.29
CA ALA A 3 3.78 3.49 -6.62
C ALA A 3 4.49 2.73 -7.76
N ALA A 4 4.98 3.45 -8.78
CA ALA A 4 5.73 2.86 -9.88
C ALA A 4 7.08 2.31 -9.40
N GLU A 5 7.73 3.00 -8.47
CA GLU A 5 8.97 2.52 -7.85
C GLU A 5 8.75 1.22 -7.05
N VAL A 6 7.68 1.14 -6.24
CA VAL A 6 7.31 -0.10 -5.54
C VAL A 6 7.06 -1.26 -6.51
N ILE A 7 6.43 -1.01 -7.65
CA ILE A 7 6.24 -2.03 -8.70
C ILE A 7 7.59 -2.46 -9.27
N GLY A 8 8.46 -1.50 -9.63
CA GLY A 8 9.80 -1.77 -10.13
C GLY A 8 10.65 -2.61 -9.16
N LEU A 9 10.63 -2.27 -7.87
CA LEU A 9 11.37 -2.99 -6.83
C LEU A 9 10.87 -4.43 -6.61
N ARG A 10 9.60 -4.72 -6.94
CA ARG A 10 9.02 -6.07 -6.82
C ARG A 10 9.30 -6.96 -8.00
N LEU A 11 9.44 -6.37 -9.18
CA LEU A 11 9.52 -7.10 -10.44
C LEU A 11 10.62 -8.17 -10.44
N PRO A 12 11.86 -7.91 -9.97
CA PRO A 12 12.91 -8.94 -9.92
C PRO A 12 12.54 -10.13 -9.03
N LYS A 13 11.92 -9.89 -7.86
CA LYS A 13 11.51 -10.96 -6.92
C LYS A 13 10.40 -11.81 -7.48
N LEU A 14 9.44 -11.19 -8.17
CA LEU A 14 8.34 -11.93 -8.79
C LEU A 14 8.80 -12.73 -10.00
N LEU A 15 9.73 -12.20 -10.79
CA LEU A 15 10.30 -12.89 -11.95
C LEU A 15 11.23 -14.04 -11.59
N ALA A 16 11.81 -14.06 -10.38
CA ALA A 16 12.65 -15.16 -9.91
C ALA A 16 11.90 -16.50 -9.84
N GLY A 17 10.57 -16.48 -9.67
CA GLY A 17 9.72 -17.69 -9.67
C GLY A 17 10.01 -18.66 -8.52
N ASP A 18 10.80 -18.25 -7.54
CA ASP A 18 11.19 -19.05 -6.38
C ASP A 18 10.12 -18.99 -5.27
N PRO A 19 10.25 -19.78 -4.18
CA PRO A 19 9.32 -19.69 -3.05
C PRO A 19 9.24 -18.29 -2.43
N ALA A 20 10.31 -17.48 -2.51
CA ALA A 20 10.30 -16.11 -2.00
C ALA A 20 9.37 -15.19 -2.82
N ALA A 21 9.20 -15.45 -4.11
CA ALA A 21 8.22 -14.77 -4.97
C ALA A 21 6.78 -14.98 -4.46
N ALA A 22 6.43 -16.21 -4.08
CA ALA A 22 5.11 -16.53 -3.51
C ALA A 22 4.87 -15.79 -2.19
N PHE A 23 5.87 -15.74 -1.30
CA PHE A 23 5.79 -14.98 -0.05
C PHE A 23 5.64 -13.47 -0.29
N GLU A 24 6.33 -12.89 -1.28
CA GLU A 24 6.14 -11.47 -1.63
C GLU A 24 4.73 -11.24 -2.19
N ALA A 25 4.21 -12.11 -3.05
CA ALA A 25 2.86 -12.00 -3.59
C ALA A 25 1.79 -12.08 -2.49
N GLN A 26 1.91 -13.00 -1.55
CA GLN A 26 1.02 -13.09 -0.39
C GLN A 26 1.09 -11.83 0.47
N ARG A 27 2.30 -11.32 0.74
CA ARG A 27 2.49 -10.07 1.47
C ARG A 27 1.86 -8.88 0.76
N MET A 28 1.95 -8.81 -0.57
CA MET A 28 1.30 -7.77 -1.37
C MET A 28 -0.21 -7.74 -1.21
N VAL A 29 -0.84 -8.90 -1.00
CA VAL A 29 -2.29 -8.99 -0.74
C VAL A 29 -2.60 -8.53 0.68
N ALA A 30 -1.84 -9.00 1.67
CA ALA A 30 -2.01 -8.59 3.06
C ALA A 30 -1.88 -7.06 3.24
N GLU A 31 -0.90 -6.43 2.59
CA GLU A 31 -0.72 -4.97 2.63
C GLU A 31 -1.93 -4.21 2.04
N LYS A 32 -2.58 -4.74 0.99
CA LYS A 32 -3.79 -4.14 0.41
C LYS A 32 -4.98 -4.26 1.35
N ILE A 33 -5.15 -5.43 1.95
CA ILE A 33 -6.22 -5.70 2.93
C ILE A 33 -6.05 -4.77 4.13
N GLU A 34 -4.84 -4.66 4.67
CA GLU A 34 -4.53 -3.77 5.80
C GLU A 34 -4.85 -2.30 5.46
N ALA A 35 -4.39 -1.81 4.30
CA ALA A 35 -4.69 -0.44 3.88
C ALA A 35 -6.20 -0.20 3.70
N ALA A 36 -6.92 -1.13 3.06
CA ALA A 36 -8.37 -1.01 2.89
C ALA A 36 -9.11 -1.02 4.24
N ALA A 37 -8.76 -1.93 5.15
CA ALA A 37 -9.36 -2.03 6.48
C ALA A 37 -9.11 -0.75 7.30
N LEU A 38 -7.89 -0.22 7.29
CA LEU A 38 -7.56 1.03 7.99
C LEU A 38 -8.27 2.24 7.37
N LEU A 39 -8.44 2.30 6.05
CA LEU A 39 -9.20 3.36 5.41
C LEU A 39 -10.69 3.29 5.79
N GLN A 40 -11.27 2.09 5.78
CA GLN A 40 -12.65 1.86 6.18
C GLN A 40 -12.88 2.28 7.64
N TRP A 41 -11.96 1.93 8.53
CA TRP A 41 -11.99 2.37 9.93
C TRP A 41 -11.96 3.91 10.04
N LYS A 42 -11.10 4.58 9.26
CA LYS A 42 -11.06 6.05 9.21
C LYS A 42 -12.36 6.65 8.68
N ALA A 43 -13.04 5.99 7.75
CA ALA A 43 -14.35 6.42 7.26
C ALA A 43 -15.41 6.29 8.37
N MET A 44 -15.49 5.13 9.03
CA MET A 44 -16.44 4.85 10.11
C MET A 44 -16.28 5.78 11.31
N THR A 45 -15.05 6.19 11.62
CA THR A 45 -14.74 7.11 12.73
C THR A 45 -14.83 8.59 12.35
N GLY A 46 -15.15 8.92 11.09
CA GLY A 46 -15.17 10.31 10.60
C GLY A 46 -13.78 10.95 10.43
N ALA A 47 -12.69 10.18 10.59
CA ALA A 47 -11.33 10.67 10.45
C ALA A 47 -10.97 11.13 9.01
N LEU A 48 -11.78 10.76 8.01
CA LEU A 48 -11.65 11.25 6.63
C LEU A 48 -12.25 12.65 6.41
N GLY A 49 -12.92 13.23 7.42
CA GLY A 49 -13.60 14.52 7.30
C GLY A 49 -15.04 14.38 6.79
N SER A 50 -15.74 15.52 6.73
CA SER A 50 -17.19 15.58 6.45
C SER A 50 -17.52 16.12 5.06
N THR A 51 -16.52 16.54 4.28
CA THR A 51 -16.73 17.05 2.91
C THR A 51 -16.14 16.11 1.87
N PRO A 52 -16.72 16.00 0.65
CA PRO A 52 -16.18 15.16 -0.41
C PRO A 52 -14.69 15.42 -0.70
N LEU A 53 -14.28 16.70 -0.72
CA LEU A 53 -12.88 17.08 -0.94
C LEU A 53 -11.96 16.54 0.16
N SER A 54 -12.35 16.69 1.43
CA SER A 54 -11.55 16.19 2.56
C SER A 54 -11.42 14.67 2.54
N VAL A 55 -12.50 13.97 2.20
CA VAL A 55 -12.52 12.51 2.10
C VAL A 55 -11.57 12.04 0.99
N MET A 56 -11.65 12.65 -0.20
CA MET A 56 -10.74 12.33 -1.30
C MET A 56 -9.28 12.56 -0.91
N GLN A 57 -8.94 13.75 -0.42
CA GLN A 57 -7.55 14.10 -0.07
C GLN A 57 -6.97 13.18 1.00
N ARG A 58 -7.74 12.91 2.07
CA ARG A 58 -7.29 12.06 3.18
C ARG A 58 -7.22 10.58 2.79
N SER A 59 -8.11 10.11 1.93
CA SER A 59 -8.03 8.74 1.37
C SER A 59 -6.79 8.57 0.51
N THR A 60 -6.49 9.52 -0.37
CA THR A 60 -5.27 9.50 -1.18
C THR A 60 -4.02 9.59 -0.29
N ALA A 61 -4.00 10.47 0.71
CA ALA A 61 -2.89 10.59 1.65
C ALA A 61 -2.64 9.27 2.41
N HIS A 62 -3.71 8.59 2.84
CA HIS A 62 -3.62 7.29 3.49
C HIS A 62 -2.93 6.24 2.60
N TYR A 63 -3.35 6.10 1.34
CA TYR A 63 -2.69 5.16 0.43
C TYR A 63 -1.25 5.56 0.10
N ARG A 64 -0.94 6.86 -0.04
CA ARG A 64 0.44 7.33 -0.24
C ARG A 64 1.34 6.95 0.94
N GLN A 65 0.83 7.02 2.16
CA GLN A 65 1.56 6.57 3.35
C GLN A 65 1.84 5.06 3.29
N ALA A 66 0.86 4.24 2.92
CA ALA A 66 1.04 2.79 2.77
C ALA A 66 2.09 2.46 1.68
N VAL A 67 1.99 3.09 0.51
CA VAL A 67 3.00 2.94 -0.57
C VAL A 67 4.39 3.37 -0.10
N GLY A 68 4.51 4.46 0.66
CA GLY A 68 5.78 4.90 1.22
C GLY A 68 6.41 3.90 2.20
N LYS A 69 5.60 3.21 3.02
CA LYS A 69 6.09 2.12 3.87
C LYS A 69 6.61 0.95 3.04
N ASN A 70 5.90 0.57 1.98
CA ASN A 70 6.30 -0.49 1.07
C ASN A 70 7.63 -0.18 0.39
N ARG A 71 7.77 1.04 -0.14
CA ARG A 71 9.01 1.52 -0.75
C ARG A 71 10.18 1.42 0.22
N LYS A 72 10.03 1.94 1.44
CA LYS A 72 11.06 1.86 2.49
C LYS A 72 11.45 0.43 2.82
N ARG A 73 10.50 -0.51 2.89
CA ARG A 73 10.77 -1.93 3.12
C ARG A 73 11.55 -2.55 1.96
N LEU A 74 11.09 -2.30 0.73
CA LEU A 74 11.64 -2.92 -0.46
C LEU A 74 13.05 -2.38 -0.77
N ALA A 75 13.31 -1.09 -0.53
CA ALA A 75 14.63 -0.48 -0.72
C ALA A 75 15.70 -0.94 0.30
N ARG A 76 15.29 -1.62 1.39
CA ARG A 76 16.21 -2.21 2.38
C ARG A 76 16.55 -3.68 2.09
N ARG A 77 16.01 -4.25 1.02
CA ARG A 77 16.07 -5.67 0.67
C ARG A 77 16.59 -5.90 -0.74
#